data_AF-A0A8J0TXJ0-F1
#
_entry.id   AF-A0A8J0TXJ0-F1
#
_cell.length_a   1.000
_cell.length_b   1.000
_cell.length_c   1.000
_cell.angle_alpha   90.00
_cell.angle_beta   90.00
_cell.angle_gamma   90.00
#
_symmetry.space_group_name_H-M   'P 1'
#
loop_
_entity.id
_entity.type
_entity.pdbx_description
1 polymer ?
#
loop_
_entity_poly.entity_id
_entity_poly.type
_entity_poly.pdbx_seq_one_letter_code
_entity_poly.pdbx_strand_id
1 'polypeptide(L)'
;MSQLDDEDSGQEPITSSADFPGEELEVSAVAETFARGCDCVSISSFPGERLIPGKEDTASLVSTATLVPECIYFPPSGYQLVPEQEVTEQKLALQSVTERLERVMREKETLQDALRCSSDECATQVQVLLDQIKSSEELLQNLQRTLTDTQQKTARQMATLTATFNRLCQEVNCLNEENEKLRALSSATAPEEQRVTVEPSPTQRAAQHRQERLCIEIVSLQEELKLEQQLKRDLEEQLRMEKETHTEEREIMEATLSSLRTEMERIQQERRQSELQLQESESQVQKLWESMGEHEKLFQQEKEGKICLQAALTEEKTKVSRLQTELGTSEEVQRDFVRLSQALQVSLEKIRQADSMEDVFAILEGTRLTDINQLQES
;
A
#
# COMPACT_ATOMS: atom_id res chain seq x y z
N MET A 1 -43.43 -7.92 -48.54
CA MET A 1 -42.93 -8.85 -47.50
C MET A 1 -41.56 -8.36 -47.09
N SER A 2 -41.29 -8.38 -45.78
CA SER A 2 -40.16 -7.76 -45.06
C SER A 2 -40.37 -6.24 -44.90
N GLN A 3 -40.90 -5.67 -43.80
CA GLN A 3 -40.76 -5.93 -42.36
C GLN A 3 -39.30 -5.79 -41.92
N LEU A 4 -38.94 -4.60 -41.44
CA LEU A 4 -37.90 -4.34 -40.44
C LEU A 4 -38.30 -3.04 -39.72
N ASP A 5 -38.37 -3.18 -38.41
CA ASP A 5 -39.06 -2.32 -37.46
C ASP A 5 -38.29 -1.04 -37.11
N ASP A 6 -39.04 0.04 -36.93
CA ASP A 6 -38.67 1.20 -36.13
C ASP A 6 -38.66 0.78 -34.65
N GLU A 7 -37.51 0.90 -33.97
CA GLU A 7 -37.51 1.02 -32.51
C GLU A 7 -36.79 2.29 -32.07
N ASP A 8 -37.55 3.00 -31.25
CA ASP A 8 -37.43 4.36 -30.80
C ASP A 8 -36.65 4.44 -29.48
N SER A 9 -35.86 5.51 -29.41
CA SER A 9 -35.21 6.14 -28.27
C SER A 9 -35.77 5.80 -26.88
N GLY A 10 -35.11 4.87 -26.18
CA GLY A 10 -35.22 4.71 -24.73
C GLY A 10 -34.29 5.68 -24.00
N GLN A 11 -34.79 6.87 -23.68
CA GLN A 11 -34.10 7.85 -22.83
C GLN A 11 -34.74 7.82 -21.44
N GLU A 12 -34.13 7.09 -20.50
CA GLU A 12 -34.51 7.15 -19.08
C GLU A 12 -33.61 8.14 -18.31
N PRO A 13 -34.19 9.01 -17.45
CA PRO A 13 -33.45 9.92 -16.60
C PRO A 13 -33.09 9.24 -15.28
N ILE A 14 -31.79 9.08 -15.00
CA ILE A 14 -31.33 8.61 -13.69
C ILE A 14 -31.33 9.79 -12.73
N THR A 15 -32.41 9.93 -11.96
CA THR A 15 -32.40 10.65 -10.69
C THR A 15 -31.83 9.73 -9.61
N SER A 16 -30.78 10.17 -8.91
CA SER A 16 -30.28 9.52 -7.71
C SER A 16 -29.84 10.58 -6.71
N SER A 17 -30.80 11.03 -5.91
CA SER A 17 -30.61 11.62 -4.60
C SER A 17 -30.24 10.53 -3.60
N ALA A 18 -29.10 10.64 -2.93
CA ALA A 18 -28.84 10.01 -1.64
C ALA A 18 -27.78 10.84 -0.89
N ASP A 19 -28.26 11.78 -0.07
CA ASP A 19 -27.59 12.22 1.14
C ASP A 19 -27.37 11.02 2.05
N PHE A 20 -26.15 10.79 2.54
CA PHE A 20 -25.90 10.28 3.91
C PHE A 20 -24.53 10.80 4.40
N PRO A 21 -24.38 11.05 5.70
CA PRO A 21 -23.39 11.95 6.29
C PRO A 21 -22.10 11.21 6.62
N GLY A 22 -20.96 11.87 6.39
CA GLY A 22 -19.66 11.41 6.87
C GLY A 22 -19.42 11.93 8.28
N GLU A 23 -19.61 11.05 9.25
CA GLU A 23 -19.20 11.20 10.65
C GLU A 23 -17.71 11.52 10.77
N GLU A 24 -17.40 12.46 11.66
CA GLU A 24 -16.09 12.62 12.26
C GLU A 24 -15.75 11.32 13.02
N LEU A 25 -14.64 10.66 12.68
CA LEU A 25 -14.10 9.60 13.52
C LEU A 25 -12.61 9.83 13.82
N GLU A 26 -12.43 10.26 15.07
CA GLU A 26 -11.37 9.97 16.03
C GLU A 26 -10.04 9.38 15.52
N VAL A 27 -9.03 10.22 15.71
CA VAL A 27 -7.61 9.86 15.81
C VAL A 27 -7.40 8.99 17.05
N SER A 28 -7.05 7.71 16.88
CA SER A 28 -6.44 6.93 17.98
C SER A 28 -5.61 5.74 17.50
N ALA A 29 -4.29 5.90 17.69
CA ALA A 29 -3.37 4.96 18.31
C ALA A 29 -3.41 3.47 17.94
N VAL A 30 -2.62 3.07 16.93
CA VAL A 30 -1.94 1.76 16.92
C VAL A 30 -0.59 1.86 16.20
N ALA A 31 0.47 2.24 16.92
CA ALA A 31 1.89 2.00 16.60
C ALA A 31 2.70 2.41 17.83
N GLU A 32 3.55 1.64 18.48
CA GLU A 32 4.08 0.30 18.30
C GLU A 32 4.60 -0.12 19.69
N THR A 33 4.62 -1.41 19.97
CA THR A 33 5.57 -2.13 20.83
C THR A 33 6.37 -2.96 19.81
N PHE A 34 7.68 -3.09 19.77
CA PHE A 34 8.70 -3.32 20.78
C PHE A 34 10.05 -3.40 20.02
N ALA A 35 11.16 -2.96 20.61
CA ALA A 35 12.48 -3.48 20.23
C ALA A 35 13.49 -3.22 21.34
N ARG A 36 13.76 -4.23 22.16
CA ARG A 36 15.10 -4.54 22.65
C ARG A 36 15.15 -6.00 23.12
N GLY A 37 15.71 -6.85 22.26
CA GLY A 37 16.38 -8.08 22.66
C GLY A 37 17.88 -7.87 22.47
N CYS A 38 18.64 -8.04 23.54
CA CYS A 38 20.04 -8.47 23.51
C CYS A 38 20.35 -9.12 24.86
N ASP A 39 20.80 -10.35 24.74
CA ASP A 39 20.99 -11.35 25.78
C ASP A 39 22.10 -10.99 26.78
N CYS A 40 22.04 -11.59 27.97
CA CYS A 40 23.12 -12.41 28.52
C CYS A 40 22.69 -13.13 29.79
N VAL A 41 22.88 -14.44 29.76
CA VAL A 41 22.63 -15.45 30.80
C VAL A 41 23.67 -15.32 31.91
N SER A 42 23.26 -15.38 33.20
CA SER A 42 24.11 -15.89 34.28
C SER A 42 23.33 -16.33 35.55
N ILE A 43 23.09 -17.64 35.60
CA ILE A 43 23.30 -18.62 36.69
C ILE A 43 23.15 -18.21 38.18
N SER A 44 22.28 -18.99 38.84
CA SER A 44 22.44 -19.64 40.15
C SER A 44 21.78 -19.06 41.42
N SER A 45 20.88 -19.91 41.95
CA SER A 45 20.69 -20.32 43.35
C SER A 45 20.30 -19.30 44.44
N PHE A 46 19.01 -19.36 44.78
CA PHE A 46 18.52 -19.17 46.14
C PHE A 46 19.06 -20.27 47.08
N PRO A 47 19.21 -19.96 48.38
CA PRO A 47 18.15 -20.40 49.27
C PRO A 47 17.80 -19.40 50.39
N GLY A 48 16.57 -19.52 50.88
CA GLY A 48 16.35 -19.57 52.32
C GLY A 48 15.80 -18.32 52.99
N GLU A 49 14.52 -18.39 53.32
CA GLU A 49 13.92 -17.75 54.50
C GLU A 49 14.76 -18.00 55.77
N ARG A 50 14.87 -16.98 56.61
CA ARG A 50 14.85 -17.04 58.08
C ARG A 50 14.80 -15.61 58.63
N LEU A 51 13.65 -15.22 59.18
CA LEU A 51 13.37 -15.19 60.62
C LEU A 51 14.12 -14.09 61.37
N ILE A 52 13.32 -13.14 61.84
CA ILE A 52 13.59 -12.17 62.89
C ILE A 52 14.07 -12.90 64.15
N PRO A 53 15.17 -12.45 64.79
CA PRO A 53 15.41 -12.71 66.20
C PRO A 53 15.27 -11.42 67.01
N GLY A 54 14.33 -11.40 67.95
CA GLY A 54 14.29 -10.40 69.00
C GLY A 54 15.49 -10.52 69.94
N LYS A 55 15.98 -9.37 70.40
CA LYS A 55 16.69 -9.23 71.66
C LYS A 55 16.30 -7.91 72.32
N GLU A 56 15.76 -8.03 73.52
CA GLU A 56 15.78 -7.01 74.54
C GLU A 56 17.22 -6.56 74.79
N ASP A 57 17.42 -5.24 74.89
CA ASP A 57 18.37 -4.68 75.85
C ASP A 57 17.77 -3.37 76.38
N THR A 58 17.34 -3.44 77.64
CA THR A 58 17.13 -2.29 78.51
C THR A 58 18.43 -1.49 78.64
N ALA A 59 18.48 -0.29 78.10
CA ALA A 59 19.41 0.75 78.55
C ALA A 59 18.70 2.11 78.53
N SER A 60 18.39 2.55 79.75
CA SER A 60 17.97 3.91 80.09
C SER A 60 18.97 4.94 79.56
N LEU A 61 18.49 5.93 78.79
CA LEU A 61 19.02 7.29 78.81
C LEU A 61 17.85 8.26 78.63
N VAL A 62 17.29 8.70 79.75
CA VAL A 62 16.80 10.08 79.86
C VAL A 62 18.00 10.97 79.60
N SER A 63 18.07 11.59 78.42
CA SER A 63 18.98 12.69 78.15
C SER A 63 18.22 13.83 77.51
N THR A 64 18.00 14.86 78.33
CA THR A 64 17.46 16.16 78.00
C THR A 64 18.29 16.81 76.89
N ALA A 65 17.76 16.86 75.66
CA ALA A 65 18.23 17.76 74.63
C ALA A 65 17.05 18.11 73.71
N THR A 66 16.59 19.36 73.79
CA THR A 66 15.72 20.00 72.82
C THR A 66 16.44 20.06 71.47
N LEU A 67 16.33 19.00 70.68
CA LEU A 67 16.56 19.06 69.24
C LEU A 67 15.22 19.37 68.60
N VAL A 68 15.12 20.60 68.10
CA VAL A 68 14.08 21.06 67.19
C VAL A 68 13.87 19.95 66.15
N PRO A 69 12.65 19.39 66.00
CA PRO A 69 12.38 18.48 64.90
C PRO A 69 12.60 19.29 63.63
N GLU A 70 13.71 19.07 62.94
CA GLU A 70 13.87 19.55 61.58
C GLU A 70 12.64 19.10 60.79
N CYS A 71 12.01 20.07 60.14
CA CYS A 71 10.69 19.97 59.54
C CYS A 71 10.53 18.66 58.77
N ILE A 72 9.68 17.75 59.26
CA ILE A 72 9.22 16.61 58.47
C ILE A 72 8.48 17.20 57.28
N TYR A 73 9.08 17.11 56.08
CA TYR A 73 8.48 17.61 54.86
C TYR A 73 7.25 16.75 54.54
N PHE A 74 6.08 17.36 54.70
CA PHE A 74 4.82 16.77 54.25
C PHE A 74 4.54 17.26 52.83
N PRO A 75 4.55 16.37 51.82
CA PRO A 75 4.23 16.77 50.46
C PRO A 75 2.77 17.26 50.37
N PRO A 76 2.47 18.24 49.50
CA PRO A 76 1.11 18.71 49.27
C PRO A 76 0.19 17.58 48.82
N SER A 77 -1.11 17.69 49.12
CA SER A 77 -2.12 16.71 48.71
C SER A 77 -2.06 16.45 47.20
N GLY A 78 -1.85 15.18 46.81
CA GLY A 78 -1.66 14.74 45.43
C GLY A 78 -0.21 14.47 45.03
N TYR A 79 0.77 14.77 45.90
CA TYR A 79 2.19 14.51 45.65
C TYR A 79 2.69 13.36 46.53
N GLN A 80 3.25 12.33 45.88
CA GLN A 80 3.89 11.20 46.55
C GLN A 80 5.40 11.40 46.54
N LEU A 81 6.06 11.14 47.67
CA LEU A 81 7.53 11.09 47.74
C LEU A 81 7.98 9.82 47.01
N VAL A 82 8.58 10.01 45.86
CA VAL A 82 9.10 8.93 45.00
C VAL A 82 10.61 8.83 45.21
N PRO A 83 11.18 7.62 45.41
CA PRO A 83 12.62 7.42 45.48
C PRO A 83 13.34 7.99 44.27
N GLU A 84 14.51 8.60 44.47
CA GLU A 84 15.29 9.22 43.40
C GLU A 84 15.62 8.24 42.26
N GLN A 85 15.79 6.96 42.61
CA GLN A 85 16.00 5.87 41.66
C GLN A 85 14.81 5.68 40.71
N GLU A 86 13.57 5.66 41.20
CA GLU A 86 12.36 5.56 40.37
C GLU A 86 12.20 6.78 39.46
N VAL A 87 12.54 7.98 39.93
CA VAL A 87 12.54 9.20 39.11
C VAL A 87 13.58 9.10 37.99
N THR A 88 14.77 8.57 38.26
CA THR A 88 15.80 8.37 37.22
C THR A 88 15.41 7.31 36.19
N GLU A 89 14.80 6.21 36.63
CA GLU A 89 14.29 5.15 35.76
C GLU A 89 13.17 5.67 34.85
N GLN A 90 12.23 6.46 35.39
CA GLN A 90 11.19 7.11 34.60
C GLN A 90 11.75 8.12 33.60
N LYS A 91 12.77 8.90 33.97
CA LYS A 91 13.43 9.85 33.06
C LYS A 91 14.12 9.13 31.90
N LEU A 92 14.82 8.02 32.17
CA LEU A 92 15.45 7.20 31.13
C LEU A 92 14.41 6.54 30.22
N ALA A 93 13.31 6.04 30.79
CA ALA A 93 12.19 5.49 30.02
C ALA A 93 11.55 6.55 29.13
N LEU A 94 11.32 7.77 29.65
CA LEU A 94 10.81 8.90 28.87
C LEU A 94 11.75 9.26 27.72
N GLN A 95 13.06 9.38 27.96
CA GLN A 95 14.05 9.64 26.92
C GLN A 95 14.02 8.57 25.83
N SER A 96 13.98 7.28 26.21
CA SER A 96 13.90 6.17 25.25
C SER A 96 12.61 6.21 24.42
N VAL A 97 11.48 6.59 25.01
CA VAL A 97 10.21 6.75 24.30
C VAL A 97 10.25 7.97 23.37
N THR A 98 10.85 9.09 23.79
CA THR A 98 11.03 10.29 22.96
C THR A 98 11.90 9.98 21.73
N GLU A 99 13.04 9.34 21.90
CA GLU A 99 13.91 8.94 20.77
C GLU A 99 13.20 8.00 19.78
N ARG A 100 12.35 7.10 20.30
CA ARG A 100 11.54 6.20 19.49
C ARG A 100 10.45 6.94 18.73
N LEU A 101 9.78 7.88 19.37
CA LEU A 101 8.80 8.75 18.73
C LEU A 101 9.46 9.55 17.60
N GLU A 102 10.64 10.14 17.84
CA GLU A 102 11.38 10.85 16.79
C GLU A 102 11.78 9.95 15.63
N ARG A 103 12.16 8.69 15.87
CA ARG A 103 12.42 7.72 14.80
C ARG A 103 11.18 7.45 13.95
N VAL A 104 10.06 7.15 14.61
CA VAL A 104 8.78 6.91 13.93
C VAL A 104 8.32 8.16 13.16
N MET A 105 8.52 9.37 13.71
CA MET A 105 8.20 10.61 13.00
C MET A 105 9.04 10.80 11.74
N ARG A 106 10.36 10.55 11.80
CA ARG A 106 11.23 10.61 10.61
C ARG A 106 10.83 9.56 9.58
N GLU A 107 10.56 8.33 10.01
CA GLU A 107 10.11 7.25 9.12
C GLU A 107 8.78 7.61 8.44
N LYS A 108 7.82 8.14 9.20
CA LYS A 108 6.56 8.66 8.65
C LYS A 108 6.81 9.74 7.60
N GLU A 109 7.66 10.73 7.89
CA GLU A 109 8.01 11.78 6.92
C GLU A 109 8.62 11.19 5.64
N THR A 110 9.56 10.25 5.77
CA THR A 110 10.17 9.59 4.60
C THR A 110 9.16 8.80 3.77
N LEU A 111 8.21 8.10 4.41
CA LEU A 111 7.15 7.37 3.72
C LEU A 111 6.15 8.32 3.07
N GLN A 112 5.82 9.44 3.72
CA GLN A 112 4.96 10.47 3.14
C GLN A 112 5.60 11.12 1.90
N ASP A 113 6.89 11.41 1.97
CA ASP A 113 7.65 11.94 0.82
C ASP A 113 7.73 10.92 -0.31
N ALA A 114 8.02 9.65 0.00
CA ALA A 114 8.06 8.58 -1.00
C ALA A 114 6.69 8.38 -1.68
N LEU A 115 5.60 8.40 -0.90
CA LEU A 115 4.24 8.30 -1.43
C LEU A 115 3.94 9.49 -2.34
N ARG A 116 4.28 10.71 -1.91
CA ARG A 116 4.09 11.92 -2.72
C ARG A 116 4.88 11.85 -4.02
N CYS A 117 6.17 11.50 -3.98
CA CYS A 117 6.99 11.33 -5.17
C CYS A 117 6.40 10.28 -6.11
N SER A 118 5.97 9.12 -5.60
CA SER A 118 5.36 8.07 -6.43
C SER A 118 4.03 8.50 -7.06
N SER A 119 3.22 9.30 -6.33
CA SER A 119 1.97 9.88 -6.86
C SER A 119 2.25 10.88 -7.97
N ASP A 120 3.25 11.75 -7.79
CA ASP A 120 3.66 12.72 -8.80
C ASP A 120 4.23 12.01 -10.04
N GLU A 121 5.05 10.98 -9.87
CA GLU A 121 5.56 10.14 -10.95
C GLU A 121 4.42 9.44 -11.71
N CYS A 122 3.46 8.85 -11.00
CA CYS A 122 2.27 8.25 -11.60
C CYS A 122 1.47 9.28 -12.42
N ALA A 123 1.26 10.49 -11.88
CA ALA A 123 0.56 11.56 -12.59
C ALA A 123 1.30 11.98 -13.87
N THR A 124 2.64 12.09 -13.83
CA THR A 124 3.43 12.40 -15.04
C THR A 124 3.35 11.30 -16.09
N GLN A 125 3.39 10.02 -15.70
CA GLN A 125 3.25 8.89 -16.62
C GLN A 125 1.87 8.85 -17.27
N VAL A 126 0.81 9.05 -16.49
CA VAL A 126 -0.57 9.14 -17.01
C VAL A 126 -0.69 10.30 -17.99
N GLN A 127 -0.09 11.46 -17.69
CA GLN A 127 -0.12 12.62 -18.59
C GLN A 127 0.57 12.33 -19.94
N VAL A 128 1.74 11.69 -19.93
CA VAL A 128 2.44 11.30 -21.17
C VAL A 128 1.60 10.34 -22.01
N LEU A 129 0.98 9.34 -21.39
CA LEU A 129 0.10 8.40 -22.08
C LEU A 129 -1.12 9.11 -22.68
N LEU A 130 -1.73 10.04 -21.95
CA LEU A 130 -2.86 10.83 -22.45
C LEU A 130 -2.45 11.69 -23.65
N ASP A 131 -1.28 12.32 -23.63
CA ASP A 131 -0.80 13.14 -24.74
C ASP A 131 -0.42 12.28 -25.96
N GLN A 132 0.11 11.07 -25.74
CA GLN A 132 0.33 10.10 -26.81
C GLN A 132 -0.99 9.62 -27.44
N ILE A 133 -2.01 9.35 -26.63
CA ILE A 133 -3.35 8.97 -27.11
C ILE A 133 -3.92 10.11 -27.97
N LYS A 134 -3.91 11.35 -27.49
CA LYS A 134 -4.38 12.52 -28.27
C LYS A 134 -3.65 12.64 -29.61
N SER A 135 -2.33 12.50 -29.62
CA SER A 135 -1.55 12.54 -30.87
C SER A 135 -1.94 11.42 -31.83
N SER A 136 -2.18 10.21 -31.31
CA SER A 136 -2.64 9.08 -32.12
C SER A 136 -4.06 9.30 -32.68
N GLU A 137 -4.96 9.90 -31.90
CA GLU A 137 -6.31 10.25 -32.33
C GLU A 137 -6.29 11.30 -33.45
N GLU A 138 -5.48 12.35 -33.29
CA GLU A 138 -5.30 13.38 -34.33
C GLU A 138 -4.75 12.79 -35.63
N LEU A 139 -3.78 11.88 -35.53
CA LEU A 139 -3.23 11.17 -36.69
C LEU A 139 -4.29 10.31 -37.38
N LEU A 140 -5.07 9.53 -36.63
CA LEU A 140 -6.15 8.70 -37.17
C LEU A 140 -7.23 9.55 -37.85
N GLN A 141 -7.59 10.69 -37.28
CA GLN A 141 -8.53 11.63 -37.90
C GLN A 141 -7.97 12.22 -39.21
N ASN A 142 -6.67 12.55 -39.25
CA ASN A 142 -6.01 13.01 -40.47
C ASN A 142 -5.97 11.92 -41.55
N LEU A 143 -5.66 10.67 -41.17
CA LEU A 143 -5.66 9.52 -42.08
C LEU A 143 -7.07 9.24 -42.61
N GLN A 144 -8.11 9.32 -41.78
CA GLN A 144 -9.49 9.18 -42.21
C GLN A 144 -9.90 10.28 -43.19
N ARG A 145 -9.50 11.53 -42.94
CA ARG A 145 -9.75 12.66 -43.87
C ARG A 145 -9.03 12.47 -45.20
N THR A 146 -7.77 12.03 -45.20
CA THR A 146 -7.01 11.81 -46.44
C THR A 146 -7.51 10.59 -47.22
N LEU A 147 -7.93 9.51 -46.54
CA LEU A 147 -8.55 8.35 -47.18
C LEU A 147 -9.87 8.74 -47.87
N THR A 148 -10.74 9.49 -47.19
CA THR A 148 -12.00 9.93 -47.79
C THR A 148 -11.79 10.86 -48.98
N ASP A 149 -10.83 11.79 -48.91
CA ASP A 149 -10.51 12.68 -50.03
C ASP A 149 -9.92 11.92 -51.24
N THR A 150 -8.98 11.01 -51.00
CA THR A 150 -8.41 10.16 -52.05
C THR A 150 -9.46 9.23 -52.68
N GLN A 151 -10.35 8.64 -51.88
CA GLN A 151 -11.48 7.84 -52.36
C GLN A 151 -12.44 8.67 -53.24
N GLN A 152 -12.75 9.91 -52.83
CA GLN A 152 -13.57 10.79 -53.67
C GLN A 152 -12.87 11.18 -54.97
N LYS A 153 -11.55 11.43 -54.92
CA LYS A 153 -10.75 11.77 -56.11
C LYS A 153 -10.72 10.62 -57.12
N THR A 154 -10.49 9.39 -56.67
CA THR A 154 -10.52 8.21 -57.54
C THR A 154 -11.92 7.95 -58.10
N ALA A 155 -12.98 8.13 -57.30
CA ALA A 155 -14.36 8.04 -57.77
C ALA A 155 -14.67 9.06 -58.89
N ARG A 156 -14.22 10.31 -58.75
CA ARG A 156 -14.35 11.34 -59.79
C ARG A 156 -13.58 10.98 -61.07
N GLN A 157 -12.36 10.44 -60.93
CA GLN A 157 -11.57 9.96 -62.07
C GLN A 157 -12.26 8.79 -62.79
N MET A 158 -12.77 7.80 -62.05
CA MET A 158 -13.53 6.68 -62.62
C MET A 158 -14.80 7.16 -63.33
N ALA A 159 -15.53 8.11 -62.76
CA ALA A 159 -16.70 8.71 -63.40
C ALA A 159 -16.32 9.43 -64.72
N THR A 160 -15.20 10.15 -64.74
CA THR A 160 -14.70 10.84 -65.94
C THR A 160 -14.31 9.84 -67.02
N LEU A 161 -13.54 8.80 -66.68
CA LEU A 161 -13.15 7.74 -67.61
C LEU A 161 -14.38 7.03 -68.19
N THR A 162 -15.35 6.68 -67.34
CA THR A 162 -16.61 6.05 -67.78
C THR A 162 -17.37 6.95 -68.75
N ALA A 163 -17.44 8.26 -68.47
CA ALA A 163 -18.08 9.22 -69.37
C ALA A 163 -17.35 9.32 -70.73
N THR A 164 -16.02 9.36 -70.73
CA THR A 164 -15.22 9.40 -71.98
C THR A 164 -15.34 8.10 -72.77
N PHE A 165 -15.36 6.95 -72.10
CA PHE A 165 -15.58 5.64 -72.73
C PHE A 165 -16.95 5.57 -73.40
N ASN A 166 -18.01 5.98 -72.70
CA ASN A 166 -19.36 6.01 -73.26
C ASN A 166 -19.46 6.93 -74.48
N ARG A 167 -18.79 8.09 -74.44
CA ARG A 167 -18.72 9.01 -75.58
C ARG A 167 -18.00 8.38 -76.78
N LEU A 168 -16.86 7.72 -76.55
CA LEU A 168 -16.12 7.03 -77.61
C LEU A 168 -16.95 5.90 -78.22
N CYS A 169 -17.66 5.11 -77.40
CA CYS A 169 -18.57 4.07 -77.88
C CYS A 169 -19.69 4.64 -78.76
N GLN A 170 -20.28 5.77 -78.37
CA GLN A 170 -21.28 6.46 -79.20
C GLN A 170 -20.68 6.91 -80.54
N GLU A 171 -19.49 7.51 -80.52
CA GLU A 171 -18.80 7.99 -81.73
C GLU A 171 -18.43 6.83 -82.66
N VAL A 172 -17.91 5.73 -82.13
CA VAL A 172 -17.63 4.50 -82.90
C VAL A 172 -18.90 3.94 -83.52
N ASN A 173 -20.02 3.90 -82.79
CA ASN A 173 -21.29 3.44 -83.32
C ASN A 173 -21.78 4.34 -84.47
N CYS A 174 -21.75 5.67 -84.30
CA CYS A 174 -22.11 6.63 -85.34
C CYS A 174 -21.23 6.49 -86.59
N LEU A 175 -19.91 6.39 -86.42
CA LEU A 175 -18.97 6.18 -87.52
C LEU A 175 -19.18 4.83 -88.22
N ASN A 176 -19.57 3.78 -87.48
CA ASN A 176 -19.86 2.49 -88.08
C ASN A 176 -21.14 2.55 -88.93
N GLU A 177 -22.21 3.20 -88.43
CA GLU A 177 -23.42 3.46 -89.21
C GLU A 177 -23.12 4.28 -90.48
N GLU A 178 -22.26 5.28 -90.38
CA GLU A 178 -21.84 6.10 -91.51
C GLU A 178 -21.00 5.30 -92.52
N ASN A 179 -20.08 4.46 -92.04
CA ASN A 179 -19.32 3.53 -92.88
C ASN A 179 -20.21 2.49 -93.55
N GLU A 180 -21.26 1.98 -92.90
CA GLU A 180 -22.22 1.09 -93.54
C GLU A 180 -22.97 1.80 -94.67
N LYS A 181 -23.40 3.06 -94.46
CA LYS A 181 -23.98 3.90 -95.51
C LYS A 181 -23.00 4.12 -96.67
N LEU A 182 -21.74 4.41 -96.39
CA LEU A 182 -20.70 4.60 -97.40
C LEU A 182 -20.33 3.30 -98.13
N ARG A 183 -20.26 2.15 -97.45
CA ARG A 183 -20.04 0.84 -98.10
C ARG A 183 -21.21 0.46 -98.99
N ALA A 184 -22.45 0.74 -98.57
CA ALA A 184 -23.62 0.56 -99.43
C ALA A 184 -23.51 1.41 -100.70
N LEU A 185 -23.05 2.66 -100.59
CA LEU A 185 -22.79 3.55 -101.73
C LEU A 185 -21.59 3.10 -102.60
N SER A 186 -20.52 2.58 -101.99
CA SER A 186 -19.29 2.18 -102.68
C SER A 186 -19.42 0.84 -103.41
N SER A 187 -20.28 -0.06 -102.90
CA SER A 187 -20.62 -1.32 -103.59
C SER A 187 -21.32 -1.11 -104.95
N ALA A 188 -21.75 0.12 -105.25
CA ALA A 188 -22.36 0.49 -106.52
C ALA A 188 -21.37 0.96 -107.60
N THR A 189 -20.08 1.17 -107.29
CA THR A 189 -19.09 1.64 -108.27
C THR A 189 -17.68 1.11 -107.97
N ALA A 190 -17.28 0.10 -108.73
CA ALA A 190 -15.89 -0.20 -109.10
C ALA A 190 -15.92 -0.81 -110.52
N PRO A 191 -14.88 -0.74 -111.37
CA PRO A 191 -13.48 -0.35 -111.13
C PRO A 191 -13.02 0.75 -112.13
N GLU A 192 -11.78 1.25 -112.12
CA GLU A 192 -10.68 0.68 -112.91
C GLU A 192 -9.32 1.34 -112.61
N GLU A 193 -8.30 0.54 -112.88
CA GLU A 193 -6.86 0.71 -112.72
C GLU A 193 -6.28 1.81 -113.63
N GLN A 194 -5.12 2.39 -113.26
CA GLN A 194 -3.93 2.29 -114.13
C GLN A 194 -2.65 2.83 -113.49
N ARG A 195 -1.70 1.90 -113.33
CA ARG A 195 -0.27 2.14 -113.19
C ARG A 195 0.29 2.71 -114.49
N VAL A 196 1.15 3.73 -114.39
CA VAL A 196 2.15 4.02 -115.43
C VAL A 196 3.50 4.29 -114.76
N THR A 197 4.50 3.55 -115.21
CA THR A 197 5.90 3.57 -114.78
C THR A 197 6.73 4.18 -115.92
N VAL A 198 7.49 5.25 -115.71
CA VAL A 198 8.55 5.73 -116.65
C VAL A 198 9.65 6.53 -115.92
N GLU A 199 10.89 5.97 -115.89
CA GLU A 199 12.26 6.55 -116.04
C GLU A 199 12.75 7.80 -115.23
N PRO A 200 14.09 8.03 -115.08
CA PRO A 200 14.68 8.79 -113.97
C PRO A 200 14.79 10.30 -114.19
N SER A 201 14.91 11.01 -113.04
CA SER A 201 14.77 12.45 -112.77
C SER A 201 13.32 12.86 -112.45
N PRO A 202 13.08 14.02 -111.82
CA PRO A 202 12.33 14.24 -110.54
C PRO A 202 12.28 13.17 -109.43
N THR A 203 12.28 11.88 -109.77
CA THR A 203 12.18 10.76 -108.80
C THR A 203 13.37 10.64 -107.86
N GLN A 204 14.58 10.98 -108.32
CA GLN A 204 15.80 10.89 -107.49
C GLN A 204 15.87 11.96 -106.38
N ARG A 205 15.43 13.20 -106.65
CA ARG A 205 15.34 14.24 -105.60
C ARG A 205 14.26 13.91 -104.57
N ALA A 206 13.12 13.38 -105.01
CA ALA A 206 12.08 12.92 -104.11
C ALA A 206 12.57 11.73 -103.23
N ALA A 207 13.36 10.82 -103.80
CA ALA A 207 14.01 9.75 -103.05
C ALA A 207 15.07 10.27 -102.07
N GLN A 208 15.88 11.26 -102.46
CA GLN A 208 16.85 11.91 -101.59
C GLN A 208 16.18 12.64 -100.42
N HIS A 209 15.15 13.44 -100.67
CA HIS A 209 14.40 14.09 -99.60
C HIS A 209 13.68 13.08 -98.70
N ARG A 210 13.17 11.97 -99.26
CA ARG A 210 12.62 10.87 -98.46
C ARG A 210 13.69 10.25 -97.57
N GLN A 211 14.90 10.04 -98.10
CA GLN A 211 16.04 9.53 -97.33
C GLN A 211 16.47 10.52 -96.24
N GLU A 212 16.57 11.82 -96.53
CA GLU A 212 16.88 12.86 -95.55
C GLU A 212 15.85 12.92 -94.41
N ARG A 213 14.56 12.80 -94.72
CA ARG A 213 13.50 12.72 -93.71
C ARG A 213 13.65 11.51 -92.80
N LEU A 214 13.94 10.33 -93.37
CA LEU A 214 14.20 9.13 -92.59
C LEU A 214 15.47 9.27 -91.74
N CYS A 215 16.52 9.92 -92.25
CA CYS A 215 17.71 10.20 -91.45
C CYS A 215 17.40 11.10 -90.24
N ILE A 216 16.59 12.15 -90.42
CA ILE A 216 16.15 13.02 -89.32
C ILE A 216 15.30 12.24 -88.32
N GLU A 217 14.35 11.44 -88.79
CA GLU A 217 13.51 10.59 -87.95
C GLU A 217 14.33 9.57 -87.15
N ILE A 218 15.32 8.92 -87.78
CA ILE A 218 16.23 7.99 -87.11
C ILE A 218 17.00 8.70 -85.99
N VAL A 219 17.52 9.91 -86.24
CA VAL A 219 18.24 10.68 -85.22
C VAL A 219 17.30 11.11 -84.09
N SER A 220 16.09 11.59 -84.40
CA SER A 220 15.06 11.95 -83.40
C SER A 220 14.71 10.77 -82.51
N LEU A 221 14.44 9.60 -83.11
CA LEU A 221 14.13 8.37 -82.37
C LEU A 221 15.33 7.88 -81.53
N GLN A 222 16.56 8.09 -81.99
CA GLN A 222 17.76 7.79 -81.20
C GLN A 222 17.91 8.70 -79.99
N GLU A 223 17.56 9.98 -80.11
CA GLU A 223 17.55 10.93 -79.00
C GLU A 223 16.44 10.60 -77.99
N GLU A 224 15.23 10.33 -78.48
CA GLU A 224 14.10 9.86 -77.65
C GLU A 224 14.46 8.58 -76.89
N LEU A 225 15.04 7.58 -77.55
CA LEU A 225 15.48 6.35 -76.93
C LEU A 225 16.55 6.59 -75.84
N LYS A 226 17.50 7.51 -76.07
CA LYS A 226 18.52 7.86 -75.05
C LYS A 226 17.90 8.51 -73.83
N LEU A 227 16.93 9.41 -74.02
CA LEU A 227 16.21 10.05 -72.94
C LEU A 227 15.37 9.04 -72.15
N GLU A 228 14.67 8.12 -72.84
CA GLU A 228 13.93 7.05 -72.21
C GLU A 228 14.85 6.11 -71.41
N GLN A 229 16.02 5.76 -71.96
CA GLN A 229 17.03 4.98 -71.25
C GLN A 229 17.59 5.71 -70.02
N GLN A 230 17.73 7.04 -70.08
CA GLN A 230 18.13 7.84 -68.93
C GLN A 230 17.05 7.84 -67.85
N LEU A 231 15.81 8.13 -68.22
CA LEU A 231 14.68 8.11 -67.29
C LEU A 231 14.50 6.73 -66.66
N LYS A 232 14.69 5.65 -67.43
CA LYS A 232 14.69 4.29 -66.91
C LYS A 232 15.79 4.06 -65.85
N ARG A 233 17.02 4.49 -66.13
CA ARG A 233 18.13 4.38 -65.16
C ARG A 233 17.85 5.18 -63.88
N ASP A 234 17.33 6.40 -64.02
CA ASP A 234 17.00 7.26 -62.88
C ASP A 234 15.88 6.63 -62.02
N LEU A 235 14.85 6.05 -62.64
CA LEU A 235 13.78 5.33 -61.93
C LEU A 235 14.29 4.04 -61.27
N GLU A 236 15.18 3.29 -61.92
CA GLU A 236 15.80 2.08 -61.34
C GLU A 236 16.66 2.44 -60.12
N GLU A 237 17.39 3.56 -60.18
CA GLU A 237 18.16 4.08 -59.05
C GLU A 237 17.25 4.53 -57.91
N GLN A 238 16.17 5.28 -58.21
CA GLN A 238 15.18 5.67 -57.20
C GLN A 238 14.56 4.45 -56.51
N LEU A 239 14.12 3.45 -57.26
CA LEU A 239 13.56 2.22 -56.70
C LEU A 239 14.58 1.44 -55.86
N ARG A 240 15.87 1.48 -56.24
CA ARG A 240 16.95 0.86 -55.47
C ARG A 240 17.13 1.58 -54.13
N MET A 241 17.17 2.91 -54.14
CA MET A 241 17.28 3.71 -52.91
C MET A 241 16.08 3.49 -51.99
N GLU A 242 14.85 3.47 -52.52
CA GLU A 242 13.64 3.18 -51.71
C GLU A 242 13.68 1.79 -51.06
N LYS A 243 14.21 0.78 -51.77
CA LYS A 243 14.39 -0.56 -51.20
C LYS A 243 15.41 -0.55 -50.06
N GLU A 244 16.51 0.17 -50.24
CA GLU A 244 17.57 0.30 -49.23
C GLU A 244 17.04 1.00 -47.97
N THR A 245 16.32 2.11 -48.11
CA THR A 245 15.69 2.79 -46.97
C THR A 245 14.69 1.91 -46.25
N HIS A 246 13.85 1.16 -46.98
CA HIS A 246 12.91 0.22 -46.36
C HIS A 246 13.60 -0.97 -45.68
N THR A 247 14.77 -1.41 -46.17
CA THR A 247 15.55 -2.42 -45.47
C THR A 247 16.14 -1.88 -44.17
N GLU A 248 16.70 -0.67 -44.19
CA GLU A 248 17.23 -0.01 -42.98
C GLU A 248 16.13 0.23 -41.94
N GLU A 249 14.97 0.74 -42.36
CA GLU A 249 13.80 0.91 -41.48
C GLU A 249 13.39 -0.40 -40.80
N ARG A 250 13.37 -1.51 -41.57
CA ARG A 250 13.03 -2.83 -41.04
C ARG A 250 14.06 -3.31 -40.03
N GLU A 251 15.35 -3.14 -40.29
CA GLU A 251 16.43 -3.53 -39.38
C GLU A 251 16.37 -2.74 -38.07
N ILE A 252 16.09 -1.44 -38.13
CA ILE A 252 15.89 -0.59 -36.94
C ILE A 252 14.67 -1.07 -36.14
N MET A 253 13.55 -1.35 -36.82
CA MET A 253 12.36 -1.90 -36.16
C MET A 253 12.65 -3.25 -35.50
N GLU A 254 13.40 -4.14 -36.15
CA GLU A 254 13.77 -5.43 -35.59
C GLU A 254 14.69 -5.28 -34.37
N ALA A 255 15.68 -4.38 -34.43
CA ALA A 255 16.55 -4.06 -33.31
C ALA A 255 15.76 -3.52 -32.10
N THR A 256 14.82 -2.58 -32.32
CA THR A 256 13.98 -2.05 -31.23
C THR A 256 13.07 -3.12 -30.63
N LEU A 257 12.47 -4.00 -31.45
CA LEU A 257 11.68 -5.12 -30.95
C LEU A 257 12.53 -6.11 -30.14
N SER A 258 13.76 -6.38 -30.56
CA SER A 258 14.68 -7.26 -29.81
C SER A 258 15.05 -6.66 -28.45
N SER A 259 15.34 -5.36 -28.40
CA SER A 259 15.63 -4.62 -27.17
C SER A 259 14.42 -4.64 -26.21
N LEU A 260 13.23 -4.34 -26.72
CA LEU A 260 11.99 -4.38 -25.94
C LEU A 260 11.69 -5.79 -25.38
N ARG A 261 11.99 -6.86 -26.13
CA ARG A 261 11.86 -8.24 -25.64
C ARG A 261 12.79 -8.51 -24.46
N THR A 262 14.07 -8.13 -24.58
CA THR A 262 15.04 -8.32 -23.48
C THR A 262 14.67 -7.53 -22.23
N GLU A 263 14.14 -6.32 -22.41
CA GLU A 263 13.70 -5.48 -21.30
C GLU A 263 12.44 -6.04 -20.63
N MET A 264 11.51 -6.57 -21.42
CA MET A 264 10.33 -7.28 -20.90
C MET A 264 10.73 -8.52 -20.08
N GLU A 265 11.69 -9.30 -20.56
CA GLU A 265 12.21 -10.47 -19.84
C GLU A 265 12.88 -10.07 -18.51
N ARG A 266 13.67 -8.99 -18.52
CA ARG A 266 14.29 -8.41 -17.32
C ARG A 266 13.24 -8.00 -16.29
N ILE A 267 12.26 -7.20 -16.69
CA ILE A 267 11.17 -6.73 -15.81
C ILE A 267 10.36 -7.93 -15.27
N GLN A 268 10.09 -8.94 -16.10
CA GLN A 268 9.40 -10.15 -15.63
C GLN A 268 10.22 -10.93 -14.61
N GLN A 269 11.55 -11.01 -14.77
CA GLN A 269 12.41 -11.67 -13.81
C GLN A 269 12.46 -10.91 -12.48
N GLU A 270 12.57 -9.59 -12.53
CA GLU A 270 12.51 -8.74 -11.34
C GLU A 270 11.17 -8.86 -10.62
N ARG A 271 10.06 -8.88 -11.37
CA ARG A 271 8.74 -9.12 -10.80
C ARG A 271 8.66 -10.45 -10.05
N ARG A 272 9.15 -11.54 -10.66
CA ARG A 272 9.17 -12.86 -9.99
C ARG A 272 10.03 -12.86 -8.73
N GLN A 273 11.16 -12.14 -8.74
CA GLN A 273 12.02 -12.02 -7.56
C GLN A 273 11.31 -11.24 -6.43
N SER A 274 10.69 -10.11 -6.75
CA SER A 274 9.90 -9.34 -5.79
C SER A 274 8.70 -10.12 -5.25
N GLU A 275 8.00 -10.89 -6.09
CA GLU A 275 6.92 -11.79 -5.68
C GLU A 275 7.41 -12.84 -4.66
N LEU A 276 8.59 -13.44 -4.88
CA LEU A 276 9.19 -14.39 -3.93
C LEU A 276 9.57 -13.72 -2.61
N GLN A 277 10.16 -12.52 -2.66
CA GLN A 277 10.50 -11.75 -1.46
C GLN A 277 9.26 -11.35 -0.66
N LEU A 278 8.18 -10.97 -1.34
CA LEU A 278 6.90 -10.66 -0.71
C LEU A 278 6.35 -11.91 -0.01
N GLN A 279 6.32 -13.06 -0.68
CA GLN A 279 5.87 -14.32 -0.10
C GLN A 279 6.70 -14.73 1.13
N GLU A 280 8.01 -14.52 1.09
CA GLU A 280 8.89 -14.77 2.24
C GLU A 280 8.55 -13.85 3.41
N SER A 281 8.41 -12.54 3.15
CA SER A 281 8.02 -11.54 4.16
C SER A 281 6.64 -11.85 4.77
N GLU A 282 5.65 -12.20 3.95
CA GLU A 282 4.32 -12.64 4.39
C GLU A 282 4.42 -13.86 5.32
N SER A 283 5.26 -14.84 4.97
CA SER A 283 5.50 -16.01 5.84
C SER A 283 6.16 -15.64 7.16
N GLN A 284 7.03 -14.64 7.18
CA GLN A 284 7.67 -14.15 8.41
C GLN A 284 6.65 -13.41 9.29
N VAL A 285 5.84 -12.54 8.71
CA VAL A 285 4.76 -11.84 9.41
C VAL A 285 3.76 -12.83 9.99
N GLN A 286 3.40 -13.89 9.26
CA GLN A 286 2.52 -14.93 9.77
C GLN A 286 3.12 -15.65 10.99
N LYS A 287 4.41 -16.03 10.94
CA LYS A 287 5.10 -16.65 12.09
C LYS A 287 5.16 -15.72 13.30
N LEU A 288 5.40 -14.43 13.08
CA LEU A 288 5.38 -13.43 14.16
C LEU A 288 3.98 -13.30 14.77
N TRP A 289 2.93 -13.31 13.94
CA TRP A 289 1.55 -13.32 14.40
C TRP A 289 1.21 -14.54 15.27
N GLU A 290 1.65 -15.73 14.84
CA GLU A 290 1.48 -16.97 15.60
C GLU A 290 2.21 -16.89 16.95
N SER A 291 3.48 -16.45 16.95
CA SER A 291 4.27 -16.26 18.18
C SER A 291 3.68 -15.21 19.11
N MET A 292 3.19 -14.07 18.59
CA MET A 292 2.48 -13.08 19.41
C MET A 292 1.22 -13.67 20.03
N GLY A 293 0.45 -14.47 19.28
CA GLY A 293 -0.72 -15.17 19.80
C GLY A 293 -0.39 -16.18 20.90
N GLU A 294 0.76 -16.85 20.83
CA GLU A 294 1.26 -17.73 21.90
C GLU A 294 1.67 -16.93 23.14
N HIS A 295 2.40 -15.83 22.97
CA HIS A 295 2.81 -14.95 24.06
C HIS A 295 1.62 -14.32 24.77
N GLU A 296 0.59 -13.89 24.04
CA GLU A 296 -0.65 -13.34 24.60
C GLU A 296 -1.38 -14.40 25.46
N LYS A 297 -1.44 -15.65 25.00
CA LYS A 297 -2.01 -16.76 25.79
C LYS A 297 -1.24 -17.01 27.08
N LEU A 298 0.09 -17.04 27.01
CA LEU A 298 0.94 -17.23 28.19
C LEU A 298 0.79 -16.06 29.18
N PHE A 299 0.78 -14.84 28.67
CA PHE A 299 0.56 -13.63 29.47
C PHE A 299 -0.79 -13.68 30.20
N GLN A 300 -1.84 -14.11 29.51
CA GLN A 300 -3.16 -14.23 30.10
C GLN A 300 -3.22 -15.32 31.19
N GLN A 301 -2.56 -16.46 30.98
CA GLN A 301 -2.42 -17.51 32.00
C GLN A 301 -1.65 -17.02 33.23
N GLU A 302 -0.56 -16.28 33.04
CA GLU A 302 0.22 -15.72 34.14
C GLU A 302 -0.59 -14.66 34.91
N LYS A 303 -1.36 -13.83 34.20
CA LYS A 303 -2.28 -12.86 34.78
C LYS A 303 -3.36 -13.53 35.63
N GLU A 304 -3.97 -14.60 35.15
CA GLU A 304 -4.93 -15.40 35.90
C GLU A 304 -4.29 -16.03 37.15
N GLY A 305 -3.10 -16.62 37.00
CA GLY A 305 -2.32 -17.17 38.11
C GLY A 305 -1.99 -16.12 39.18
N LYS A 306 -1.60 -14.90 38.77
CA LYS A 306 -1.37 -13.77 39.68
C LYS A 306 -2.61 -13.39 40.47
N ILE A 307 -3.79 -13.35 39.82
CA ILE A 307 -5.06 -13.06 40.49
C ILE A 307 -5.37 -14.14 41.54
N CYS A 308 -5.19 -15.42 41.20
CA CYS A 308 -5.38 -16.53 42.15
C CYS A 308 -4.45 -16.44 43.36
N LEU A 309 -3.16 -16.16 43.13
CA LEU A 309 -2.18 -16.00 44.21
C LEU A 309 -2.49 -14.78 45.09
N GLN A 310 -2.92 -13.68 44.48
CA GLN A 310 -3.33 -12.49 45.22
C GLN A 310 -4.54 -12.78 46.12
N ALA A 311 -5.52 -13.53 45.62
CA ALA A 311 -6.68 -13.96 46.42
C ALA A 311 -6.25 -14.85 47.60
N ALA A 312 -5.41 -15.86 47.37
CA ALA A 312 -4.88 -16.72 48.43
C ALA A 312 -4.09 -15.94 49.49
N LEU A 313 -3.29 -14.96 49.07
CA LEU A 313 -2.56 -14.07 49.98
C LEU A 313 -3.52 -13.24 50.84
N THR A 314 -4.61 -12.74 50.28
CA THR A 314 -5.62 -12.01 51.07
C THR A 314 -6.31 -12.92 52.08
N GLU A 315 -6.61 -14.18 51.71
CA GLU A 315 -7.19 -15.16 52.61
C GLU A 315 -6.27 -15.47 53.79
N GLU A 316 -4.99 -15.76 53.55
CA GLU A 316 -4.03 -16.02 54.62
C GLU A 316 -3.82 -14.79 55.52
N LYS A 317 -3.82 -13.57 54.96
CA LYS A 317 -3.81 -12.34 55.77
C LYS A 317 -5.04 -12.24 56.69
N THR A 318 -6.23 -12.56 56.19
CA THR A 318 -7.44 -12.55 57.02
C THR A 318 -7.38 -13.60 58.11
N LYS A 319 -6.82 -14.78 57.83
CA LYS A 319 -6.64 -15.86 58.80
C LYS A 319 -5.64 -15.48 59.90
N VAL A 320 -4.50 -14.89 59.53
CA VAL A 320 -3.53 -14.35 60.51
C VAL A 320 -4.18 -13.30 61.39
N SER A 321 -4.96 -12.38 60.81
CA SER A 321 -5.68 -11.36 61.59
C SER A 321 -6.67 -11.99 62.57
N ARG A 322 -7.42 -13.03 62.17
CA ARG A 322 -8.31 -13.78 63.07
C ARG A 322 -7.52 -14.45 64.20
N LEU A 323 -6.45 -15.17 63.88
CA LEU A 323 -5.61 -15.83 64.89
C LEU A 323 -4.99 -14.83 65.85
N GLN A 324 -4.60 -13.64 65.40
CA GLN A 324 -4.13 -12.56 66.27
C GLN A 324 -5.23 -12.09 67.23
N THR A 325 -6.47 -11.93 66.76
CA THR A 325 -7.60 -11.58 67.63
C THR A 325 -7.92 -12.69 68.64
N GLU A 326 -7.86 -13.95 68.22
CA GLU A 326 -8.07 -15.11 69.11
C GLU A 326 -6.96 -15.23 70.16
N LEU A 327 -5.70 -14.99 69.76
CA LEU A 327 -4.57 -14.98 70.69
C LEU A 327 -4.72 -13.85 71.72
N GLY A 328 -5.06 -12.63 71.27
CA GLY A 328 -5.26 -11.50 72.16
C GLY A 328 -6.37 -11.72 73.19
N THR A 329 -7.50 -12.30 72.77
CA THR A 329 -8.59 -12.65 73.70
C THR A 329 -8.16 -13.76 74.67
N SER A 330 -7.42 -14.76 74.22
CA SER A 330 -6.86 -15.81 75.09
C SER A 330 -5.87 -15.24 76.12
N GLU A 331 -4.99 -14.33 75.72
CA GLU A 331 -4.04 -13.65 76.61
C GLU A 331 -4.74 -12.76 77.63
N GLU A 332 -5.82 -12.07 77.24
CA GLU A 332 -6.67 -11.30 78.15
C GLU A 332 -7.34 -12.20 79.20
N VAL A 333 -7.99 -13.29 78.76
CA VAL A 333 -8.59 -14.27 79.67
C VAL A 333 -7.55 -14.86 80.64
N GLN A 334 -6.34 -15.12 80.16
CA GLN A 334 -5.26 -15.62 81.03
C GLN A 334 -4.82 -14.58 82.06
N ARG A 335 -4.65 -13.31 81.66
CA ARG A 335 -4.35 -12.19 82.59
C ARG A 335 -5.43 -12.05 83.66
N ASP A 336 -6.68 -12.13 83.24
CA ASP A 336 -7.84 -12.06 84.13
C ASP A 336 -7.88 -13.21 85.14
N PHE A 337 -7.58 -14.45 84.70
CA PHE A 337 -7.48 -15.60 85.59
C PHE A 337 -6.38 -15.41 86.64
N VAL A 338 -5.21 -14.89 86.24
CA VAL A 338 -4.12 -14.59 87.17
C VAL A 338 -4.54 -13.52 88.17
N ARG A 339 -5.11 -12.40 87.71
CA ARG A 339 -5.60 -11.31 88.59
C ARG A 339 -6.63 -11.83 89.58
N LEU A 340 -7.61 -12.60 89.12
CA LEU A 340 -8.63 -13.20 89.97
C LEU A 340 -8.00 -14.16 91.00
N SER A 341 -7.03 -14.99 90.59
CA SER A 341 -6.35 -15.92 91.49
C SER A 341 -5.54 -15.21 92.58
N GLN A 342 -4.85 -14.12 92.23
CA GLN A 342 -4.10 -13.29 93.18
C GLN A 342 -5.05 -12.57 94.14
N ALA A 343 -6.12 -11.96 93.64
CA ALA A 343 -7.12 -11.29 94.47
C ALA A 343 -7.78 -12.27 95.45
N LEU A 344 -8.09 -13.48 94.99
CA LEU A 344 -8.59 -14.56 95.84
C LEU A 344 -7.57 -14.93 96.92
N GLN A 345 -6.30 -15.10 96.55
CA GLN A 345 -5.23 -15.45 97.50
C GLN A 345 -5.04 -14.37 98.57
N VAL A 346 -5.06 -13.09 98.20
CA VAL A 346 -5.00 -11.97 99.15
C VAL A 346 -6.22 -11.97 100.08
N SER A 347 -7.41 -12.20 99.55
CA SER A 347 -8.65 -12.24 100.34
C SER A 347 -8.62 -13.38 101.35
N LEU A 348 -8.16 -14.57 100.95
CA LEU A 348 -7.97 -15.71 101.85
C LEU A 348 -6.91 -15.44 102.93
N GLU A 349 -5.82 -14.77 102.60
CA GLU A 349 -4.79 -14.40 103.57
C GLU A 349 -5.30 -13.35 104.57
N LYS A 350 -6.07 -12.36 104.12
CA LYS A 350 -6.73 -11.39 105.01
C LYS A 350 -7.71 -12.07 105.98
N ILE A 351 -8.48 -13.07 105.51
CA ILE A 351 -9.36 -13.88 106.36
C ILE A 351 -8.52 -14.65 107.41
N ARG A 352 -7.37 -15.21 107.01
CA ARG A 352 -6.48 -15.93 107.94
C ARG A 352 -5.91 -15.02 109.04
N GLN A 353 -5.66 -13.75 108.72
CA GLN A 353 -5.11 -12.75 109.64
C GLN A 353 -6.18 -11.98 110.43
N ALA A 354 -7.47 -12.24 110.21
CA ALA A 354 -8.55 -11.50 110.88
C ALA A 354 -8.72 -11.96 112.35
N ASP A 355 -8.74 -11.00 113.28
CA ASP A 355 -8.87 -11.24 114.72
C ASP A 355 -10.34 -11.38 115.19
N SER A 356 -11.33 -11.10 114.32
CA SER A 356 -12.76 -11.15 114.63
C SER A 356 -13.62 -11.71 113.47
N MET A 357 -14.79 -12.28 113.81
CA MET A 357 -15.73 -12.81 112.81
C MET A 357 -16.41 -11.70 111.99
N GLU A 358 -16.55 -10.49 112.54
CA GLU A 358 -17.12 -9.34 111.83
C GLU A 358 -16.19 -8.88 110.69
N ASP A 359 -14.87 -8.91 110.90
CA ASP A 359 -13.87 -8.57 109.89
C ASP A 359 -13.86 -9.59 108.73
N VAL A 360 -14.06 -10.87 109.04
CA VAL A 360 -14.20 -11.93 108.02
C VAL A 360 -15.44 -11.70 107.15
N PHE A 361 -16.57 -11.30 107.75
CA PHE A 361 -17.79 -10.98 106.98
C PHE A 361 -17.58 -9.78 106.05
N ALA A 362 -16.90 -8.72 106.51
CA ALA A 362 -16.62 -7.53 105.70
C ALA A 362 -15.70 -7.84 104.49
N ILE A 363 -14.67 -8.68 104.67
CA ILE A 363 -13.79 -9.12 103.57
C ILE A 363 -14.58 -9.94 102.55
N LEU A 364 -15.44 -10.87 103.01
CA LEU A 364 -16.26 -11.69 102.11
C LEU A 364 -17.27 -10.86 101.31
N GLU A 365 -17.86 -9.83 101.92
CA GLU A 365 -18.79 -8.95 101.23
C GLU A 365 -18.09 -8.09 100.16
N GLY A 366 -16.85 -7.66 100.42
CA GLY A 366 -15.98 -6.98 99.45
C GLY A 366 -15.48 -7.86 98.29
N THR A 367 -15.62 -9.20 98.38
CA THR A 367 -15.25 -10.14 97.31
C THR A 367 -16.38 -10.50 96.34
N ARG A 368 -17.59 -9.95 96.53
CA ARG A 368 -18.71 -10.13 95.59
C ARG A 368 -18.51 -9.30 94.32
N LEU A 369 -17.66 -9.80 93.43
CA LEU A 369 -17.36 -9.18 92.15
C LEU A 369 -18.40 -9.57 91.10
N THR A 370 -18.87 -8.60 90.31
CA THR A 370 -19.70 -8.84 89.12
C THR A 370 -18.92 -8.68 87.81
N ASP A 371 -17.76 -8.00 87.86
CA ASP A 371 -16.85 -7.77 86.74
C ASP A 371 -15.40 -7.80 87.24
N ILE A 372 -14.49 -8.42 86.48
CA ILE A 372 -13.07 -8.58 86.82
C ILE A 372 -12.34 -7.23 86.87
N ASN A 373 -12.80 -6.23 86.12
CA ASN A 373 -12.23 -4.86 86.15
C ASN A 373 -12.45 -4.14 87.49
N GLN A 374 -13.29 -4.69 88.38
CA GLN A 374 -13.50 -4.16 89.74
C GLN A 374 -12.39 -4.59 90.72
N LEU A 375 -11.48 -5.49 90.30
CA LEU A 375 -10.28 -5.85 91.04
C LEU A 375 -9.25 -4.71 90.95
N GLN A 376 -8.95 -4.05 92.07
CA GLN A 376 -7.87 -3.06 92.10
C GLN A 376 -6.52 -3.75 91.87
N GLU A 377 -5.75 -3.25 90.90
CA GLU A 377 -4.33 -3.59 90.75
C GLU A 377 -3.60 -3.23 92.05
N SER A 378 -3.17 -4.25 92.79
CA SER A 378 -2.44 -4.11 94.06
C SER A 378 -0.95 -4.27 93.85
#